data_AF-A0A940AKX4-F1
#
_entry.id   AF-A0A940AKX4-F1
#
_cell.length_a   1.000
_cell.length_b   1.000
_cell.length_c   1.000
_cell.angle_alpha   90.00
_cell.angle_beta   90.00
_cell.angle_gamma   90.00
#
_symmetry.space_group_name_H-M   'P 1'
#
loop_
_entity.id
_entity.type
_entity.pdbx_description
1 polymer ?
#
loop_
_entity_poly.entity_id
_entity_poly.type
_entity_poly.pdbx_seq_one_letter_code
_entity_poly.pdbx_strand_id
1 'polypeptide(L)' 'MVTYSILAMLGLGMAAAVLLAAASKVFAVKENPKIVAAMELLPGANCGGCGFAGCEGYATA' A
#
# COMPACT_ATOMS: atom_id res chain seq x y z
N MET A 1 21.17 8.31 31.04
CA MET A 1 19.75 8.71 30.90
C MET A 1 19.32 8.73 29.44
N VAL A 2 20.01 9.47 28.56
CA VAL A 2 19.69 9.53 27.11
C VAL A 2 19.89 8.19 26.37
N THR A 3 20.86 7.38 26.76
CA THR A 3 21.18 6.09 26.10
C THR A 3 20.02 5.10 26.12
N TYR A 4 19.25 5.06 27.21
CA TYR A 4 18.07 4.20 27.33
C TYR A 4 16.96 4.63 26.36
N SER A 5 16.75 5.94 26.21
CA SER A 5 15.78 6.48 25.26
C SER A 5 16.16 6.14 23.82
N ILE A 6 17.46 6.20 23.48
CA ILE A 6 17.96 5.82 22.14
C ILE A 6 17.70 4.33 21.88
N LEU A 7 18.07 3.46 22.83
CA LEU A 7 17.83 2.02 22.72
C LEU A 7 16.34 1.67 22.59
N ALA A 8 15.48 2.35 23.34
CA ALA A 8 14.04 2.16 23.28
C ALA A 8 13.45 2.59 21.93
N MET A 9 13.80 3.76 21.41
CA MET A 9 13.31 4.22 20.11
C MET A 9 13.84 3.35 18.96
N LEU A 10 15.09 2.90 19.04
CA LEU A 10 15.67 2.02 18.04
C LEU A 10 14.96 0.66 18.04
N GLY A 11 14.70 0.08 19.22
CA GLY A 11 13.95 -1.17 19.34
C GLY A 11 12.52 -1.07 18.80
N LEU A 12 11.80 0.01 19.14
CA LEU A 12 10.45 0.27 18.62
C LEU A 12 10.45 0.44 17.09
N GLY A 13 11.37 1.23 16.55
CA GLY A 13 11.49 1.44 15.11
C GLY A 13 11.80 0.15 14.36
N MET A 14 12.72 -0.67 14.89
CA MET A 14 13.09 -1.95 14.29
C MET A 14 11.93 -2.95 14.35
N ALA A 15 11.22 -3.02 15.48
CA ALA A 15 10.05 -3.88 15.63
C ALA A 15 8.94 -3.48 14.64
N ALA A 16 8.62 -2.19 14.55
CA ALA A 16 7.61 -1.69 13.62
C ALA A 16 8.00 -1.97 12.16
N ALA A 17 9.26 -1.78 11.80
CA ALA A 17 9.75 -2.05 10.44
C ALA A 17 9.63 -3.53 10.07
N VAL A 18 10.02 -4.44 10.97
CA VAL A 18 9.91 -5.89 10.74
C VAL A 18 8.44 -6.31 10.63
N LEU A 19 7.57 -5.79 11.49
CA LEU A 19 6.14 -6.08 11.45
C LEU A 19 5.50 -5.60 10.14
N LEU A 20 5.80 -4.38 9.70
CA LEU A 20 5.30 -3.85 8.42
C LEU A 20 5.83 -4.65 7.22
N ALA A 21 7.11 -5.01 7.22
CA ALA A 21 7.71 -5.80 6.15
C ALA A 21 7.09 -7.20 6.06
N ALA A 22 6.86 -7.84 7.21
CA ALA A 22 6.18 -9.12 7.28
C ALA A 22 4.73 -9.01 6.78
N ALA A 23 3.99 -8.01 7.24
CA ALA A 23 2.61 -7.76 6.80
C ALA A 23 2.54 -7.51 5.27
N SER A 24 3.44 -6.68 4.72
CA SER A 24 3.50 -6.42 3.28
C SER A 24 3.70 -7.70 2.46
N LYS A 25 4.50 -8.64 2.95
CA LYS A 25 4.74 -9.91 2.25
C LYS A 25 3.62 -10.93 2.43
N VAL A 26 3.01 -10.98 3.61
CA VAL A 26 1.91 -11.91 3.92
C VAL A 26 0.62 -11.49 3.20
N PHE A 27 0.33 -10.19 3.16
CA PHE A 27 -0.86 -9.64 2.51
C PHE A 27 -0.61 -9.21 1.05
N ALA A 28 0.52 -9.63 0.46
CA ALA A 28 0.79 -9.37 -0.95
C ALA A 28 -0.18 -10.19 -1.83
N VAL A 29 -1.14 -9.50 -2.42
CA VAL A 29 -2.04 -10.07 -3.44
C VAL A 29 -1.41 -9.85 -4.82
N LYS A 30 -1.46 -10.87 -5.68
CA LYS A 30 -1.02 -10.72 -7.08
C LYS A 30 -2.02 -9.89 -7.85
N GLU A 31 -1.59 -8.74 -8.35
CA GLU A 31 -2.41 -7.92 -9.25
C GLU A 31 -2.56 -8.58 -10.62
N ASN A 32 -3.75 -8.47 -11.20
CA ASN A 32 -4.02 -8.98 -12.54
C ASN A 32 -3.38 -8.04 -13.58
N PRO A 33 -2.54 -8.55 -14.51
CA PRO A 33 -1.85 -7.71 -15.50
C PRO A 33 -2.81 -6.89 -16.37
N LYS A 34 -4.07 -7.31 -16.52
CA LYS A 34 -5.10 -6.56 -17.25
C LYS A 34 -5.54 -5.29 -16.52
N ILE A 35 -5.62 -5.33 -15.19
CA ILE A 35 -6.02 -4.17 -14.37
C ILE A 35 -4.90 -3.12 -14.43
N VAL A 36 -3.64 -3.54 -14.38
CA VAL A 36 -2.47 -2.65 -14.53
C VAL A 36 -2.50 -1.95 -15.89
N ALA A 37 -2.71 -2.70 -16.98
CA ALA A 37 -2.80 -2.13 -18.32
C ALA A 37 -4.00 -1.18 -18.48
N ALA A 38 -5.14 -1.48 -17.85
CA ALA A 38 -6.27 -0.57 -17.82
C ALA A 38 -5.92 0.71 -17.05
N MET A 39 -5.28 0.60 -15.89
CA MET A 39 -4.88 1.76 -15.08
C MET A 39 -3.93 2.72 -15.80
N GLU A 40 -3.06 2.23 -16.70
CA GLU A 40 -2.21 3.09 -17.55
C GLU A 40 -2.99 3.93 -18.57
N LEU A 41 -4.17 3.46 -18.98
CA LEU A 41 -5.07 4.18 -19.89
C LEU A 41 -6.02 5.12 -19.16
N LEU A 42 -6.19 4.95 -17.85
CA LEU A 42 -7.06 5.77 -17.04
C LEU A 42 -6.35 7.02 -16.52
N PRO A 43 -7.07 8.14 -16.32
CA PRO A 43 -6.49 9.40 -15.86
C PRO A 43 -6.04 9.37 -14.39
N GLY A 44 -6.28 8.30 -13.62
CA GLY A 44 -5.96 8.22 -12.19
C GLY A 44 -6.67 9.26 -11.31
N ALA A 45 -7.60 10.02 -11.86
CA ALA A 45 -8.23 11.16 -11.19
C ALA A 45 -9.22 10.77 -10.08
N ASN A 46 -9.67 9.51 -10.04
CA ASN A 46 -10.61 8.99 -9.04
C ASN A 46 -11.86 9.87 -8.83
N CYS A 47 -12.36 10.49 -9.90
CA CYS A 47 -13.40 11.52 -9.85
C CYS A 47 -14.84 10.98 -9.72
N GLY A 48 -15.04 9.66 -9.82
CA GLY A 48 -16.36 9.03 -9.67
C GLY A 48 -17.33 9.24 -10.83
N GLY A 49 -16.93 9.89 -11.94
CA GLY A 49 -17.80 10.11 -13.10
C GLY A 49 -18.26 8.83 -13.81
N CYS A 50 -17.54 7.73 -13.62
CA CYS A 50 -17.90 6.40 -14.10
C CYS A 50 -18.84 5.61 -13.16
N GLY A 51 -19.16 6.14 -11.98
CA GLY A 51 -20.03 5.47 -10.99
C GLY A 51 -19.34 4.43 -10.10
N PHE A 52 -18.02 4.26 -10.24
CA PHE A 52 -17.22 3.33 -9.41
C PHE A 52 -16.36 4.07 -8.38
N ALA A 53 -15.98 3.34 -7.33
CA ALA A 53 -15.04 3.81 -6.31
C ALA A 53 -13.62 3.87 -6.91
N GLY A 54 -13.32 4.97 -7.59
CA GLY A 54 -12.02 5.24 -8.18
C GLY A 54 -11.76 4.59 -9.54
N CYS A 55 -10.62 4.94 -10.13
CA CYS A 55 -10.15 4.41 -11.42
C CYS A 55 -9.85 2.91 -11.34
N GLU A 56 -9.30 2.44 -10.21
CA GLU A 56 -9.04 1.00 -10.00
C GLU A 56 -10.34 0.20 -9.88
N GLY A 57 -11.35 0.75 -9.18
CA GLY A 57 -12.68 0.14 -9.10
C GLY A 57 -13.34 0.03 -10.47
N TYR A 58 -13.16 1.02 -11.35
CA TYR A 58 -13.60 0.94 -12.75
C TYR A 58 -12.78 -0.06 -13.57
N ALA A 59 -11.46 -0.13 -13.37
CA ALA A 59 -10.58 -1.06 -14.07
C ALA A 59 -10.82 -2.53 -13.67
N THR A 60 -11.46 -2.76 -12.52
CA THR A 60 -11.79 -4.09 -11.98
C THR A 60 -13.23 -4.51 -12.28
N ALA A 61 -14.11 -3.56 -12.67
CA ALA A 61 -15.51 -3.79 -12.99
C ALA A 61 -15.71 -4.37 -14.40
#